data_AF-A0A0C2X3J8-F1
#
_entry.id   AF-A0A0C2X3J8-F1
#
_cell.length_a   1.000
_cell.length_b   1.000
_cell.length_c   1.000
_cell.angle_alpha   90.00
_cell.angle_beta   90.00
_cell.angle_gamma   90.00
#
_symmetry.space_group_name_H-M   'P 1'
#
loop_
_entity.id
_entity.type
_entity.pdbx_description
1 polymer ?
#
loop_
_entity_poly.entity_id
_entity_poly.type
_entity_poly.pdbx_seq_one_letter_code
_entity_poly.pdbx_strand_id
1 'polypeptide(L)'
;MALNWLCQSPRRWGGVTDGLNVLGQIRTATKRAGGTIKNHGGTAGKRLGLKKFSDEFVSPGSIIVRQRGTKFHAGQHVLMGRDHTLYANAPGYVRFYVQSHGRFSRKYVGLVLNRGERLPRDEAAHGRSRYFGLVELNGVPDP
;
A
#
# COMPACT_ATOMS: atom_id res chain seq x y z
N MET A 1 -28.92 -39.40 -40.77
CA MET A 1 -30.26 -38.97 -41.24
C MET A 1 -30.08 -37.74 -42.09
N ALA A 2 -30.19 -37.92 -43.40
CA ALA A 2 -30.16 -36.86 -44.39
C ALA A 2 -31.47 -36.08 -44.36
N LEU A 3 -31.39 -34.76 -44.57
CA LEU A 3 -32.49 -33.97 -45.11
C LEU A 3 -31.89 -32.92 -46.03
N ASN A 4 -31.94 -33.25 -47.32
CA ASN A 4 -31.88 -32.30 -48.43
C ASN A 4 -33.06 -31.33 -48.32
N TRP A 5 -32.84 -30.07 -48.74
CA TRP A 5 -33.83 -29.39 -49.57
C TRP A 5 -33.14 -28.44 -50.56
N LEU A 6 -33.71 -28.45 -51.76
CA LEU A 6 -33.23 -27.93 -53.03
C LEU A 6 -33.66 -26.46 -53.20
N CYS A 7 -32.83 -25.58 -53.79
CA CYS A 7 -33.37 -24.49 -54.61
C CYS A 7 -32.36 -23.95 -55.64
N GLN A 8 -32.50 -24.49 -56.86
CA GLN A 8 -32.55 -23.80 -58.16
C GLN A 8 -31.44 -22.81 -58.57
N SER A 9 -30.61 -23.32 -59.49
CA SER A 9 -30.27 -22.77 -60.82
C SER A 9 -29.52 -21.43 -60.96
N PRO A 10 -28.49 -21.38 -61.83
CA PRO A 10 -27.70 -20.18 -62.09
C PRO A 10 -28.38 -19.29 -63.14
N ARG A 11 -28.42 -17.98 -62.90
CA ARG A 11 -28.71 -17.02 -63.97
C ARG A 11 -27.41 -16.43 -64.50
N ARG A 12 -26.96 -17.05 -65.59
CA ARG A 12 -25.98 -16.58 -66.57
C ARG A 12 -26.33 -15.16 -67.02
N TRP A 13 -25.39 -14.23 -66.90
CA TRP A 13 -25.37 -13.01 -67.72
C TRP A 13 -24.02 -12.92 -68.41
N GLY A 14 -24.10 -12.66 -69.71
CA GLY A 14 -22.98 -12.66 -70.65
C GLY A 14 -21.93 -11.61 -70.34
N GLY A 15 -20.73 -11.86 -70.87
CA GLY A 15 -19.57 -11.02 -70.68
C GLY A 15 -19.64 -9.69 -71.42
N VAL A 16 -18.84 -8.77 -70.90
CA VAL A 16 -18.08 -7.81 -71.70
C VAL A 16 -16.65 -7.89 -71.16
N THR A 17 -15.76 -8.36 -72.02
CA THR A 17 -14.33 -8.13 -71.91
C THR A 17 -14.08 -6.67 -72.23
N ASP A 18 -13.45 -5.92 -71.32
CA ASP A 18 -12.58 -4.81 -71.71
C ASP A 18 -11.55 -4.59 -70.60
N GLY A 19 -10.32 -4.96 -70.94
CA GLY A 19 -9.15 -4.66 -70.14
C GLY A 19 -8.71 -3.23 -70.40
N LEU A 20 -8.63 -2.42 -69.35
CA LEU A 20 -7.76 -1.24 -69.28
C LEU A 20 -7.23 -1.10 -67.84
N ASN A 21 -5.89 -1.16 -67.73
CA ASN A 21 -5.00 -0.64 -66.68
C ASN A 21 -5.29 -1.03 -65.21
N VAL A 22 -4.47 -1.89 -64.59
CA VAL A 22 -3.11 -1.61 -64.08
C VAL A 22 -3.13 -0.52 -63.00
N LEU A 23 -2.70 -0.93 -61.79
CA LEU A 23 -2.61 -0.18 -60.52
C LEU A 23 -3.83 -0.25 -59.58
N GLY A 24 -3.93 -1.40 -58.92
CA GLY A 24 -3.96 -1.51 -57.46
C GLY A 24 -5.04 -0.74 -56.70
N GLN A 25 -5.99 -1.49 -56.14
CA GLN A 25 -6.45 -1.21 -54.77
C GLN A 25 -7.09 -2.45 -54.13
N ILE A 26 -6.24 -3.28 -53.53
CA ILE A 26 -6.66 -4.12 -52.39
C ILE A 26 -7.06 -3.13 -51.31
N ARG A 27 -8.35 -3.01 -50.98
CA ARG A 27 -8.79 -2.21 -49.84
C ARG A 27 -8.44 -2.98 -48.57
N THR A 28 -7.20 -2.83 -48.11
CA THR A 28 -6.80 -3.19 -46.76
C THR A 28 -7.68 -2.43 -45.77
N ALA A 29 -8.08 -3.10 -44.69
CA ALA A 29 -8.81 -2.45 -43.59
C ALA A 29 -8.07 -1.15 -43.21
N THR A 30 -8.72 0.00 -43.38
CA THR A 30 -8.01 1.30 -43.34
C THR A 30 -7.46 1.65 -41.98
N LYS A 31 -7.85 0.95 -40.89
CA LYS A 31 -7.00 0.41 -39.79
C LYS A 31 -7.80 -0.63 -39.01
N ARG A 32 -7.33 -1.88 -38.94
CA ARG A 32 -7.85 -2.88 -37.96
C ARG A 32 -7.15 -2.82 -36.60
N ALA A 33 -6.14 -1.98 -36.47
CA ALA A 33 -5.38 -1.77 -35.24
C ALA A 33 -5.49 -0.30 -34.80
N GLY A 34 -6.71 0.12 -34.47
CA GLY A 34 -6.89 1.23 -33.53
C GLY A 34 -6.52 0.71 -32.14
N GLY A 35 -5.22 0.49 -31.90
CA GLY A 35 -4.73 0.14 -30.57
C GLY A 35 -5.26 1.15 -29.56
N THR A 36 -5.60 0.68 -28.36
CA THR A 36 -6.13 1.52 -27.28
C THR A 36 -5.29 2.79 -27.11
N ILE A 37 -5.97 3.93 -27.07
CA ILE A 37 -5.33 5.23 -26.85
C ILE A 37 -4.57 5.14 -25.51
N LYS A 38 -3.30 5.54 -25.58
CA LYS A 38 -2.25 5.47 -24.55
C LYS A 38 -2.83 5.59 -23.13
N ASN A 39 -2.79 4.50 -22.36
CA ASN A 39 -3.17 4.51 -20.94
C ASN A 39 -2.27 5.51 -20.19
N HIS A 40 -2.78 6.70 -19.86
CA HIS A 40 -2.14 7.64 -18.94
C HIS A 40 -2.34 7.19 -17.47
N GLY A 41 -2.20 5.89 -17.21
CA GLY A 41 -2.60 5.23 -15.97
C GLY A 41 -1.62 5.48 -14.83
N GLY A 42 -1.70 6.65 -14.21
CA GLY A 42 -0.99 6.96 -12.97
C GLY A 42 -1.96 7.21 -11.82
N THR A 43 -1.79 6.52 -10.69
CA THR A 43 -2.45 6.93 -9.45
C THR A 43 -1.54 7.87 -8.67
N ALA A 44 -2.11 8.86 -7.98
CA ALA A 44 -1.34 9.73 -7.12
C ALA A 44 -0.66 8.95 -5.99
N GLY A 45 0.59 9.33 -5.70
CA GLY A 45 1.37 8.75 -4.61
C GLY A 45 0.67 8.91 -3.26
N LYS A 46 0.66 7.85 -2.45
CA LYS A 46 -0.10 7.80 -1.18
C LYS A 46 0.66 8.34 0.05
N ARG A 47 1.85 8.95 -0.15
CA ARG A 47 2.68 9.59 0.88
C ARG A 47 2.95 8.69 2.10
N LEU A 48 3.15 7.39 1.84
CA LEU A 48 3.50 6.38 2.84
C LEU A 48 4.93 6.61 3.37
N GLY A 49 5.25 6.01 4.52
CA GLY A 49 6.57 6.05 5.13
C GLY A 49 6.54 6.47 6.60
N LEU A 50 7.74 6.67 7.14
CA LEU A 50 7.97 7.22 8.47
C LEU A 50 7.52 8.68 8.52
N LYS A 51 6.93 9.07 9.65
CA LYS A 51 6.51 10.45 9.96
C LYS A 51 7.25 11.01 11.17
N LYS A 52 7.70 10.13 12.07
CA LYS A 52 8.51 10.47 13.23
C LYS A 52 9.79 9.64 13.21
N PHE A 53 10.91 10.27 13.52
CA PHE A 53 12.24 9.64 13.54
C PHE A 53 12.61 9.14 14.94
N SER A 54 13.75 8.46 15.06
CA SER A 54 14.26 8.02 16.36
C SER A 54 14.52 9.22 17.25
N ASP A 55 14.25 9.09 18.55
CA ASP A 55 14.41 10.14 19.57
C ASP A 55 13.55 11.39 19.40
N GLU A 56 12.57 11.36 18.51
CA GLU A 56 11.63 12.45 18.37
C GLU A 56 10.54 12.35 19.45
N PHE A 57 10.22 13.49 20.08
CA PHE A 57 9.12 13.58 21.03
C PHE A 57 7.77 13.49 20.30
N VAL A 58 6.86 12.70 20.86
CA VAL A 58 5.51 12.51 20.34
C VAL A 58 4.46 12.64 21.44
N SER A 59 3.36 13.29 21.08
CA SER A 59 2.14 13.32 21.90
C SER A 59 1.26 12.10 21.57
N PRO A 60 0.38 11.65 22.49
CA PRO A 60 -0.58 10.59 22.20
C PRO A 60 -1.42 10.93 20.96
N GLY A 61 -1.72 9.93 20.13
CA GLY A 61 -2.42 10.09 18.85
C GLY A 61 -1.54 10.47 17.65
N SER A 62 -0.27 10.86 17.89
CA SER A 62 0.66 11.18 16.80
C SER A 62 0.95 9.97 15.92
N ILE A 63 0.94 10.16 14.60
CA ILE A 63 1.27 9.10 13.63
C ILE A 63 2.78 8.96 13.53
N ILE A 64 3.29 7.73 13.68
CA ILE A 64 4.71 7.41 13.59
C ILE A 64 5.04 6.85 12.20
N VAL A 65 4.23 5.92 11.69
CA VAL A 65 4.45 5.27 10.39
C VAL A 65 3.13 5.05 9.67
N ARG A 66 3.07 5.44 8.38
CA ARG A 66 1.98 5.03 7.46
C ARG A 66 2.53 3.99 6.50
N GLN A 67 1.94 2.79 6.49
CA GLN A 67 2.47 1.67 5.72
C GLN A 67 1.36 0.86 5.04
N ARG A 68 1.77 -0.08 4.19
CA ARG A 68 0.91 -1.13 3.63
C ARG A 68 1.48 -2.45 4.10
N GLY A 69 0.68 -3.23 4.81
CA GLY A 69 1.14 -4.35 5.61
C GLY A 69 2.02 -3.89 6.78
N THR A 70 2.54 -4.86 7.55
CA THR A 70 3.34 -4.61 8.75
C THR A 70 4.83 -4.71 8.44
N LYS A 71 5.43 -3.66 7.87
CA LYS A 71 6.90 -3.55 7.76
C LYS A 71 7.53 -3.30 9.12
N PHE A 72 6.84 -2.47 9.90
CA PHE A 72 7.09 -2.23 11.30
C PHE A 72 5.91 -2.74 12.12
N HIS A 73 6.21 -3.40 13.23
CA HIS A 73 5.23 -3.87 14.21
C HIS A 73 5.12 -2.88 15.38
N ALA A 74 3.96 -2.86 16.02
CA ALA A 74 3.74 -2.09 17.23
C ALA A 74 4.52 -2.71 18.39
N GLY A 75 5.33 -1.91 19.07
CA GLY A 75 6.05 -2.24 20.30
C GLY A 75 5.43 -1.57 21.52
N GLN A 76 6.26 -1.23 22.49
CA GLN A 76 5.83 -0.60 23.75
C GLN A 76 5.17 0.77 23.51
N HIS A 77 4.02 1.03 24.14
CA HIS A 77 3.25 2.29 24.07
C HIS A 77 2.85 2.76 22.65
N VAL A 78 2.81 1.84 21.69
CA VAL A 78 2.37 2.09 20.32
C VAL A 78 1.19 1.18 20.00
N LEU A 79 0.23 1.72 19.27
CA LEU A 79 -0.92 0.97 18.77
C LEU A 79 -0.95 0.97 17.25
N MET A 80 -1.69 0.01 16.69
CA MET A 80 -1.83 -0.18 15.26
C MET A 80 -3.28 0.07 14.83
N GLY A 81 -3.46 0.89 13.79
CA GLY A 81 -4.76 1.16 13.19
C GLY A 81 -5.18 0.09 12.16
N ARG A 82 -6.40 0.23 11.63
CA ARG A 82 -6.96 -0.67 10.60
C ARG A 82 -6.09 -0.78 9.35
N ASP A 83 -5.44 0.31 8.94
CA ASP A 83 -4.57 0.36 7.77
C ASP A 83 -3.09 0.06 8.10
N HIS A 84 -2.83 -0.56 9.25
CA HIS A 84 -1.49 -0.83 9.80
C HIS A 84 -0.67 0.44 10.08
N THR A 85 -1.31 1.61 10.16
CA THR A 85 -0.67 2.84 10.63
C THR A 85 -0.31 2.69 12.10
N LEU A 86 0.92 3.05 12.46
CA LEU A 86 1.39 3.04 13.83
C LEU A 86 1.23 4.44 14.44
N TYR A 87 0.64 4.50 15.63
CA TYR A 87 0.41 5.75 16.35
C TYR A 87 0.78 5.63 17.84
N ALA A 88 1.09 6.78 18.44
CA ALA A 88 1.48 6.89 19.83
C ALA A 88 0.28 6.70 20.78
N ASN A 89 0.43 5.86 21.81
CA ASN A 89 -0.57 5.73 22.87
C ASN A 89 -0.27 6.62 24.08
N ALA A 90 1.00 6.79 24.41
CA ALA A 90 1.49 7.63 25.51
C ALA A 90 2.47 8.68 24.97
N PRO A 91 2.68 9.81 25.67
CA PRO A 91 3.74 10.73 25.33
C PRO A 91 5.11 10.11 25.59
N GLY A 92 6.09 10.43 24.75
CA GLY A 92 7.44 9.90 24.89
C GLY A 92 8.28 10.09 23.65
N TYR A 93 9.36 9.31 23.56
CA TYR A 93 10.36 9.35 22.51
C TYR A 93 10.33 8.07 21.67
N VAL A 94 10.36 8.23 20.35
CA VAL A 94 10.28 7.10 19.41
C VAL A 94 11.58 6.31 19.39
N ARG A 95 11.48 4.98 19.49
CA ARG A 95 12.60 4.04 19.34
C ARG A 95 12.25 2.94 18.36
N PHE A 96 13.13 2.76 17.37
CA PHE A 96 13.11 1.63 16.46
C PHE A 96 14.03 0.54 16.97
N TYR A 97 13.57 -0.71 16.98
CA TYR A 97 14.39 -1.84 17.38
C TYR A 97 14.05 -3.08 16.57
N VAL A 98 14.97 -4.03 16.55
CA VAL A 98 14.78 -5.34 15.91
C VAL A 98 14.77 -6.39 17.00
N GLN A 99 13.78 -7.28 16.95
CA GLN A 99 13.70 -8.40 17.87
C GLN A 99 13.64 -9.70 17.08
N SER A 100 14.50 -10.64 17.45
CA SER A 100 14.46 -11.99 16.88
C SER A 100 13.32 -12.78 17.52
N HIS A 101 12.50 -13.42 16.68
CA HIS A 101 11.48 -14.38 17.06
C HIS A 101 11.88 -15.73 16.45
N GLY A 102 12.74 -16.45 17.16
CA GLY A 102 13.31 -17.71 16.68
C GLY A 102 14.11 -17.52 15.39
N ARG A 103 13.58 -18.07 14.28
CA ARG A 103 14.23 -18.00 12.95
C ARG A 103 13.96 -16.70 12.19
N PHE A 104 13.03 -15.86 12.66
CA PHE A 104 12.61 -14.66 11.94
C PHE A 104 12.92 -13.40 12.75
N SER A 105 13.45 -12.37 12.10
CA SER A 105 13.61 -11.05 12.70
C SER A 105 12.45 -10.13 12.32
N ARG A 106 11.93 -9.39 13.30
CA ARG A 106 10.88 -8.38 13.09
C ARG A 106 11.33 -7.02 13.59
N LYS A 107 10.94 -5.98 12.86
CA LYS A 107 11.23 -4.58 13.21
C LYS A 107 10.04 -4.03 13.98
N TYR A 108 10.32 -3.40 15.11
CA TYR A 108 9.33 -2.82 16.01
C TYR A 108 9.55 -1.32 16.17
N VAL A 109 8.46 -0.65 16.50
CA VAL A 109 8.44 0.77 16.87
C VAL A 109 7.81 0.85 18.24
N GLY A 110 8.55 1.38 19.21
CA GLY A 110 8.05 1.65 20.55
C GLY A 110 8.28 3.09 20.95
N LEU A 111 7.62 3.50 22.02
CA LEU A 111 7.88 4.76 22.70
C LEU A 111 8.49 4.51 24.07
N VAL A 112 9.36 5.43 24.45
CA VAL A 112 10.06 5.46 25.71
C VAL A 112 9.70 6.73 26.45
N LEU A 113 9.42 6.64 27.76
CA LEU A 113 9.02 7.80 28.55
C LEU A 113 10.18 8.79 28.69
N ASN A 114 11.35 8.29 29.08
CA ASN A 114 12.55 9.11 29.20
C ASN A 114 13.40 9.07 27.93
N ARG A 115 14.07 10.17 27.62
CA ARG A 115 15.01 10.21 26.49
C ARG A 115 16.22 9.33 26.82
N GLY A 116 16.65 8.49 25.88
CA GLY A 116 17.87 7.69 26.02
C GLY A 116 17.67 6.24 26.44
N GLU A 117 16.49 5.84 26.91
CA GLU A 117 16.29 4.42 27.23
C GLU A 117 16.18 3.59 25.94
N ARG A 118 16.76 2.39 25.97
CA ARG A 118 16.81 1.48 24.83
C ARG A 118 15.67 0.46 24.90
N LEU A 119 15.08 0.14 23.74
CA LEU A 119 14.18 -0.99 23.56
C LEU A 119 14.91 -2.13 22.82
N PRO A 120 14.58 -3.41 23.08
CA PRO A 120 13.60 -3.91 24.05
C PRO A 120 14.11 -3.80 25.51
N ARG A 121 13.22 -3.48 26.45
CA ARG A 121 13.59 -3.40 27.87
C ARG A 121 13.75 -4.79 28.47
N ASP A 122 14.65 -4.93 29.43
CA ASP A 122 14.64 -6.07 30.34
C ASP A 122 13.55 -5.86 31.39
N GLU A 123 12.39 -6.48 31.16
CA GLU A 123 11.21 -6.35 32.03
C GLU A 123 11.46 -6.95 33.42
N ALA A 124 12.39 -7.90 33.56
CA ALA A 124 12.68 -8.54 34.83
C ALA A 124 13.40 -7.60 35.81
N ALA A 125 14.33 -6.80 35.30
CA ALA A 125 15.13 -5.89 36.12
C ALA A 125 14.43 -4.54 36.41
N HIS A 126 13.76 -3.95 35.40
CA HIS A 126 13.24 -2.59 35.49
C HIS A 126 11.71 -2.53 35.66
N GLY A 127 11.04 -3.69 35.65
CA GLY A 127 9.59 -3.77 35.62
C GLY A 127 8.98 -3.27 34.29
N ARG A 128 7.65 -3.38 34.19
CA ARG A 128 6.92 -2.92 33.00
C ARG A 128 6.68 -1.41 33.06
N SER A 129 7.14 -0.68 32.05
CA SER A 129 6.87 0.77 31.99
C SER A 129 5.38 1.06 31.83
N ARG A 130 4.86 1.96 32.67
CA ARG A 130 3.47 2.45 32.66
C ARG A 130 3.50 3.96 32.63
N TYR A 131 2.57 4.56 31.88
CA TYR A 131 2.38 6.01 31.85
C TYR A 131 1.18 6.36 32.73
N PHE A 132 1.39 7.18 33.75
CA PHE A 132 0.33 7.76 34.56
C PHE A 132 0.13 9.21 34.12
N GLY A 133 -1.04 9.50 33.54
CA GLY A 133 -1.34 10.79 32.92
C GLY A 133 -2.25 11.69 33.74
N LEU A 134 -2.46 11.38 35.03
CA LEU A 134 -3.30 12.19 35.92
C LEU A 134 -2.43 13.18 36.69
N VAL A 135 -2.98 14.37 36.90
CA VAL A 135 -2.38 15.44 37.71
C VAL A 135 -3.11 15.51 39.03
N GLU A 136 -2.37 15.58 40.13
CA GLU A 136 -2.95 15.83 41.44
C GLU A 136 -3.36 17.29 41.53
N LEU A 137 -4.66 17.56 41.63
CA LEU A 137 -5.19 18.93 41.71
C LEU A 137 -5.00 19.58 43.08
N ASN A 138 -4.86 18.77 44.13
CA ASN A 138 -4.81 19.20 45.53
C ASN A 138 -3.54 18.74 46.26
N GLY A 139 -2.53 18.26 45.52
CA GLY A 139 -1.31 17.73 46.11
C GLY A 139 -0.53 18.82 46.85
N VAL A 140 -0.13 18.55 48.08
CA VAL A 140 0.96 19.29 48.73
C VAL A 140 2.21 19.00 47.90
N PRO A 141 2.98 20.01 47.44
CA PRO A 141 4.22 19.74 46.73
C PRO A 141 5.12 18.88 47.63
N ASP A 142 5.63 17.78 47.08
CA ASP A 142 6.58 16.91 47.79
C ASP A 142 7.74 17.78 48.32
N PRO A 143 8.20 17.58 49.57
CA PRO A 143 9.21 18.43 50.22
C PRO A 143 10.58 18.42 49.54
#